data_AF-A0A3C1DWZ9-F1
#
_entry.id   AF-A0A3C1DWZ9-F1
#
_cell.length_a   1.000
_cell.length_b   1.000
_cell.length_c   1.000
_cell.angle_alpha   90.00
_cell.angle_beta   90.00
_cell.angle_gamma   90.00
#
_symmetry.space_group_name_H-M   'P 1'
#
loop_
_entity.id
_entity.type
_entity.pdbx_description
1 polymer ?
#
loop_
_entity_poly.entity_id
_entity_poly.type
_entity_poly.pdbx_seq_one_letter_code
_entity_poly.pdbx_strand_id
1 'polypeptide(L)' 'MTSAAHEPSARPIALLTGVGRTIGIAAGIATRLAADGWDIAAVYWNPYDT' A
#
# COMPACT_ATOMS: atom_id res chain seq x y z
N MET A 1 -1.51 -22.40 -6.53
CA MET A 1 -0.94 -21.07 -6.82
C MET A 1 0.47 -21.05 -6.27
N THR A 2 1.48 -21.12 -7.14
CA THR A 2 2.89 -21.17 -6.74
C THR A 2 3.30 -19.78 -6.26
N SER A 3 3.69 -19.67 -4.99
CA SER A 3 4.34 -18.49 -4.42
C SER A 3 5.69 -18.31 -5.13
N ALA A 4 5.91 -17.19 -5.80
CA ALA A 4 7.25 -16.83 -6.24
C ALA A 4 8.10 -16.62 -4.97
N ALA A 5 9.19 -17.37 -4.84
CA ALA A 5 10.11 -17.20 -3.74
C ALA A 5 10.64 -15.75 -3.75
N HIS A 6 10.35 -14.98 -2.69
CA HIS A 6 10.88 -13.62 -2.52
C HIS A 6 12.36 -13.74 -2.16
N GLU A 7 13.22 -13.35 -3.11
CA GLU A 7 14.67 -13.23 -2.91
C GLU A 7 14.95 -12.43 -1.61
N PRO A 8 15.80 -12.94 -0.70
CA PRO A 8 16.06 -12.27 0.56
C PRO A 8 16.99 -11.07 0.34
N SER A 9 16.45 -9.83 0.35
CA SER A 9 17.08 -8.60 0.88
C SER A 9 16.28 -7.31 0.61
N ALA A 10 15.28 -7.29 -0.27
CA ALA A 10 14.50 -6.08 -0.57
C ALA A 10 13.21 -6.02 0.26
N ARG A 11 12.89 -4.84 0.80
CA ARG A 11 11.60 -4.57 1.46
C ARG A 11 10.46 -4.90 0.49
N PRO A 12 9.40 -5.59 0.92
CA PRO A 12 8.27 -5.90 0.06
C PRO A 12 7.53 -4.61 -0.36
N ILE A 13 6.99 -4.59 -1.57
CA ILE A 13 6.35 -3.40 -2.17
C ILE A 13 4.85 -3.66 -2.37
N ALA A 14 4.02 -2.69 -1.98
CA ALA A 14 2.58 -2.71 -2.22
C ALA A 14 2.14 -1.53 -3.10
N LEU A 15 1.30 -1.81 -4.10
CA LEU A 15 0.54 -0.79 -4.84
C LEU A 15 -0.86 -0.69 -4.25
N LEU A 16 -1.19 0.46 -3.66
CA LEU A 16 -2.49 0.73 -3.07
C LEU A 16 -3.25 1.76 -3.90
N THR A 17 -4.50 1.44 -4.23
CA THR A 17 -5.41 2.34 -4.95
C THR A 17 -6.49 2.87 -4.00
N GLY A 18 -6.95 4.11 -4.23
CA GLY A 18 -7.96 4.75 -3.39
C GLY A 18 -7.44 5.30 -2.05
N VAL A 19 -6.15 5.62 -1.93
CA VAL A 19 -5.53 6.18 -0.71
C VAL A 19 -5.70 7.71 -0.65
N GLY A 20 -6.91 8.19 -0.90
CA GLY A 20 -7.22 9.63 -1.01
C GLY A 20 -7.58 10.31 0.32
N ARG A 21 -8.21 9.56 1.22
CA ARG A 21 -8.71 10.06 2.52
C ARG A 21 -8.05 9.30 3.67
N THR A 22 -7.65 10.01 4.72
CA THR A 22 -7.00 9.42 5.90
C THR A 22 -7.90 8.46 6.69
N ILE A 23 -9.22 8.61 6.57
CA ILE A 23 -10.22 7.74 7.22
C ILE A 23 -10.65 6.54 6.35
N GLY A 24 -10.08 6.39 5.14
CA GLY A 24 -10.42 5.32 4.22
C GLY A 24 -9.74 3.99 4.56
N ILE A 25 -10.33 2.88 4.09
CA ILE A 25 -9.77 1.52 4.26
C ILE A 25 -8.34 1.44 3.73
N ALA A 26 -8.10 1.99 2.53
CA ALA A 26 -6.78 1.96 1.91
C ALA A 26 -5.72 2.73 2.71
N ALA A 27 -6.09 3.82 3.40
CA ALA A 27 -5.19 4.55 4.30
C ALA A 27 -4.85 3.77 5.57
N GLY A 28 -5.83 3.05 6.14
CA GLY A 28 -5.58 2.13 7.25
C GLY A 28 -4.64 0.99 6.86
N ILE A 29 -4.84 0.40 5.68
CA ILE A 29 -3.96 -0.64 5.13
C ILE A 29 -2.55 -0.09 4.89
N ALA A 30 -2.43 1.08 4.25
CA ALA A 30 -1.13 1.73 4.02
C ALA A 30 -0.37 1.94 5.33
N THR A 31 -1.05 2.41 6.37
CA THR A 31 -0.46 2.62 7.70
C THR A 31 0.07 1.32 8.29
N ARG A 32 -0.69 0.24 8.20
CA ARG A 32 -0.28 -1.06 8.73
C ARG A 32 0.90 -1.65 7.96
N LEU A 33 0.87 -1.60 6.62
CA LEU A 33 1.95 -2.11 5.79
C LEU A 33 3.25 -1.32 5.97
N ALA A 34 3.17 0.01 6.10
CA ALA A 34 4.33 0.85 6.39
C ALA A 34 4.96 0.48 7.74
N ALA A 35 4.13 0.25 8.77
CA ALA A 35 4.59 -0.21 10.09
C ALA A 35 5.24 -1.60 10.03
N ASP A 36 4.76 -2.48 9.15
CA ASP A 36 5.31 -3.82 8.92
C ASP A 36 6.54 -3.82 7.98
N GLY A 37 7.02 -2.64 7.57
CA GLY A 37 8.27 -2.48 6.83
C GLY A 37 8.14 -2.54 5.30
N TRP A 38 6.94 -2.35 4.76
CA TRP A 38 6.71 -2.31 3.32
C TRP A 38 7.02 -0.94 2.73
N ASP A 39 7.41 -0.93 1.46
CA ASP A 39 7.40 0.28 0.64
C ASP A 39 6.06 0.37 -0.10
N ILE A 40 5.52 1.59 -0.21
CA ILE A 40 4.14 1.80 -0.68
C ILE A 40 4.14 2.77 -1.84
N ALA A 41 3.58 2.33 -2.96
CA ALA A 41 3.12 3.20 -4.04
C ALA A 41 1.61 3.43 -3.86
N ALA A 42 1.20 4.68 -3.65
CA ALA A 42 -0.20 5.04 -3.45
C ALA A 42 -0.73 5.81 -4.66
N VAL A 43 -1.95 5.46 -5.09
CA VAL A 43 -2.66 6.14 -6.18
C VAL A 43 -4.08 6.47 -5.71
N TYR A 44 -4.57 7.66 -6.04
CA TYR A 44 -5.92 8.10 -5.75
C TYR A 44 -6.41 9.07 -6.83
N TRP A 45 -7.72 9.33 -6.86
CA TRP A 45 -8.32 10.27 -7.79
C TRP A 45 -8.66 11.56 -7.05
N ASN A 46 -7.82 12.59 -7.23
CA ASN A 46 -7.88 13.85 -6.49
C ASN A 46 -9.26 14.54 -6.47
N PRO A 47 -10.06 14.57 -7.56
CA PRO A 47 -11.43 15.11 -7.55
C PRO A 47 -12.42 14.36 -6.65
N TYR A 48 -12.14 13.12 -6.26
CA TYR A 48 -13.02 12.34 -5.39
C TYR A 48 -12.82 12.66 -3.89
N ASP A 49 -11.74 13.37 -3.57
CA ASP A 49 -11.35 13.71 -2.19
C ASP A 49 -11.75 15.14 -1.77
N THR A 50 -12.52 15.87 -2.61
CA THR A 50 -13.11 17.18 -2.26
C THR A 50 -14.27 17.08 -1.29
#